data_AF-A0A060Y156-F1
#
_entry.id   AF-A0A060Y156-F1
#
_cell.length_a   1.000
_cell.length_b   1.000
_cell.length_c   1.000
_cell.angle_alpha   90.00
_cell.angle_beta   90.00
_cell.angle_gamma   90.00
#
_symmetry.space_group_name_H-M   'P 1'
#
loop_
_entity.id
_entity.type
_entity.pdbx_description
1 polymer ?
#
loop_
_entity_poly.entity_id
_entity_poly.type
_entity_poly.pdbx_seq_one_letter_code
_entity_poly.pdbx_strand_id
1 'polypeptide(L)'
;PAVFSPPQQASPCRTEWDLTGKLVIDLKDPNRPCFTKQEVREMLTERNELKANLFLVQEELSYYQREILNDERCPGFLLEAVRSAIKKQKTVIKAKMLGMPEGECSSDEEKGPLFERRAETDSKHSKPHESRIRNL
;
A
#
# COMPACT_ATOMS: atom_id res chain seq x y z
N PRO A 1 -5.99 78.88 -7.00
CA PRO A 1 -4.92 77.90 -6.66
C PRO A 1 -5.45 76.46 -6.71
N ALA A 2 -5.17 75.74 -7.79
CA ALA A 2 -5.49 74.32 -7.91
C ALA A 2 -4.40 73.51 -7.17
N VAL A 3 -4.80 72.77 -6.14
CA VAL A 3 -3.92 71.88 -5.39
C VAL A 3 -3.75 70.60 -6.22
N PHE A 4 -2.53 70.36 -6.70
CA PHE A 4 -2.19 69.17 -7.48
C PHE A 4 -1.91 68.01 -6.50
N SER A 5 -2.77 66.99 -6.49
CA SER A 5 -2.52 65.76 -5.71
C SER A 5 -1.58 64.82 -6.47
N PRO A 6 -0.59 64.19 -5.81
CA PRO A 6 0.32 63.26 -6.48
C PRO A 6 -0.35 61.90 -6.73
N PRO A 7 0.13 61.12 -7.72
CA PRO A 7 -0.46 59.83 -8.08
C PRO A 7 -0.16 58.79 -7.00
N GLN A 8 -1.20 58.02 -6.61
CA GLN A 8 -1.07 56.89 -5.69
C GLN A 8 -0.20 55.81 -6.33
N GLN A 9 0.86 55.40 -5.63
CA GLN A 9 1.70 54.27 -6.04
C GLN A 9 0.87 52.99 -6.03
N ALA A 10 0.78 52.33 -7.19
CA ALA A 10 0.18 51.02 -7.31
C ALA A 10 0.95 50.02 -6.45
N SER A 11 0.26 49.36 -5.53
CA SER A 11 0.81 48.27 -4.74
C SER A 11 1.25 47.13 -5.67
N PRO A 12 2.45 46.55 -5.49
CA PRO A 12 2.87 45.43 -6.31
C PRO A 12 1.95 44.24 -6.02
N CYS A 13 1.29 43.73 -7.05
CA CYS A 13 0.55 42.48 -6.98
C CYS A 13 1.53 41.38 -6.56
N ARG A 14 1.49 40.99 -5.28
CA ARG A 14 2.14 39.77 -4.81
C ARG A 14 1.36 38.60 -5.40
N THR A 15 1.89 37.99 -6.44
CA THR A 15 1.50 36.63 -6.83
C THR A 15 2.04 35.67 -5.77
N GLU A 16 1.28 35.50 -4.69
CA GLU A 16 1.43 34.31 -3.86
C GLU A 16 0.95 33.12 -4.70
N TRP A 17 1.90 32.30 -5.16
CA TRP A 17 1.55 31.05 -5.80
C TRP A 17 1.03 30.11 -4.71
N ASP A 18 -0.27 29.81 -4.77
CA ASP A 18 -0.85 28.78 -3.93
C ASP A 18 -0.24 27.41 -4.30
N LEU A 19 0.64 26.95 -3.42
CA LEU A 19 1.31 25.65 -3.51
C LEU A 19 0.50 24.55 -2.79
N THR A 20 -0.67 24.86 -2.26
CA THR A 20 -1.53 23.89 -1.56
C THR A 20 -1.91 22.77 -2.52
N GLY A 21 -1.47 21.55 -2.21
CA GLY A 21 -1.69 20.36 -3.05
C GLY A 21 -0.72 20.19 -4.21
N LYS A 22 0.31 21.04 -4.34
CA LYS A 22 1.36 20.88 -5.36
C LYS A 22 2.56 20.15 -4.76
N LEU A 23 3.02 19.11 -5.45
CA LEU A 23 4.27 18.44 -5.10
C LEU A 23 5.43 19.37 -5.49
N VAL A 24 6.11 19.93 -4.48
CA VAL A 24 7.35 20.67 -4.69
C VAL A 24 8.46 19.65 -4.93
N ILE A 25 8.89 19.50 -6.18
CA ILE A 25 9.93 18.56 -6.59
C ILE A 25 11.24 19.33 -6.68
N ASP A 26 12.24 18.95 -5.87
CA ASP A 26 13.60 19.42 -6.09
C ASP A 26 14.19 18.71 -7.31
N LEU A 27 14.43 19.47 -8.37
CA LEU A 27 15.05 18.96 -9.60
C LEU A 27 16.56 18.68 -9.44
N LYS A 28 17.18 19.13 -8.34
CA LYS A 28 18.61 18.97 -8.05
C LYS A 28 18.92 17.86 -7.05
N ASP A 29 17.91 17.20 -6.47
CA ASP A 29 18.12 16.13 -5.50
C ASP A 29 18.78 14.91 -6.18
N PRO A 30 20.02 14.54 -5.80
CA PRO A 30 20.72 13.41 -6.39
C PRO A 30 20.11 12.05 -5.99
N ASN A 31 19.31 11.99 -4.93
CA ASN A 31 18.61 10.76 -4.50
C ASN A 31 17.25 10.59 -5.19
N ARG A 32 16.86 11.53 -6.06
CA ARG A 32 15.58 11.48 -6.76
C ARG A 32 15.58 10.34 -7.78
N PRO A 33 14.58 9.43 -7.73
CA PRO A 33 14.45 8.39 -8.76
C PRO A 33 14.15 9.00 -10.14
N CYS A 34 14.92 8.60 -11.14
CA CYS A 34 14.82 9.12 -12.52
C CYS A 34 14.17 8.10 -13.45
N PHE A 35 12.87 7.83 -13.24
CA PHE A 35 12.10 6.94 -14.10
C PHE A 35 11.37 7.69 -15.22
N THR A 36 11.32 7.08 -16.39
CA THR A 36 10.41 7.43 -17.48
C THR A 36 8.98 6.99 -17.16
N LYS A 37 7.99 7.62 -17.79
CA LYS A 37 6.57 7.21 -17.65
C LYS A 37 6.34 5.76 -18.09
N GLN A 38 7.17 5.25 -19.01
CA GLN A 38 7.06 3.87 -19.48
C GLN A 38 7.52 2.89 -18.41
N GLU A 39 8.71 3.09 -17.84
CA GLU A 39 9.24 2.25 -16.77
C GLU A 39 8.28 2.20 -15.57
N VAL A 40 7.68 3.34 -15.20
CA VAL A 40 6.71 3.37 -14.10
C VAL A 40 5.47 2.50 -14.41
N ARG A 41 5.00 2.50 -15.66
CA ARG A 41 3.87 1.64 -16.07
C ARG A 41 4.26 0.16 -16.05
N GLU A 42 5.44 -0.16 -16.54
CA GLU A 42 5.96 -1.52 -16.56
C GLU A 42 6.14 -2.06 -15.13
N MET A 43 6.83 -1.32 -14.26
CA MET A 43 6.99 -1.66 -12.84
C MET A 43 5.65 -1.86 -12.13
N LEU A 44 4.65 -1.02 -12.44
CA LEU A 44 3.32 -1.15 -11.84
C LEU A 44 2.60 -2.43 -12.29
N THR A 45 2.76 -2.77 -13.57
CA THR A 45 2.15 -3.96 -14.18
C THR A 45 2.79 -5.22 -13.62
N GLU A 46 4.12 -5.30 -13.66
CA GLU A 46 4.89 -6.42 -13.09
C GLU A 46 4.56 -6.60 -11.60
N ARG A 47 4.48 -5.51 -10.83
CA ARG A 47 4.07 -5.58 -9.41
C ARG A 47 2.68 -6.19 -9.23
N ASN A 48 1.72 -5.88 -10.12
CA ASN A 48 0.37 -6.44 -10.03
C ASN A 48 0.36 -7.92 -10.37
N GLU A 49 1.10 -8.33 -11.39
CA GLU A 49 1.26 -9.73 -11.78
C GLU A 49 1.90 -10.54 -10.65
N LEU A 50 2.98 -10.05 -10.04
CA LEU A 50 3.62 -10.70 -8.89
C LEU A 50 2.68 -10.81 -7.69
N LYS A 51 1.83 -9.80 -7.45
CA LYS A 51 0.79 -9.87 -6.40
C LYS A 51 -0.25 -10.95 -6.70
N ALA A 52 -0.73 -11.05 -7.94
CA ALA A 52 -1.68 -12.08 -8.33
C ALA A 52 -1.07 -13.48 -8.18
N ASN A 53 0.16 -13.68 -8.65
CA ASN A 53 0.89 -14.95 -8.51
C ASN A 53 1.13 -15.32 -7.05
N LEU A 54 1.53 -14.35 -6.21
CA LEU A 54 1.72 -14.58 -4.77
C LEU A 54 0.42 -15.03 -4.09
N PHE A 55 -0.71 -14.44 -4.47
CA PHE A 55 -2.02 -14.84 -3.94
C PHE A 55 -2.37 -16.28 -4.31
N LEU A 56 -2.20 -16.66 -5.58
CA LEU A 56 -2.46 -18.03 -6.05
C LEU A 56 -1.58 -19.06 -5.34
N VAL A 57 -0.28 -18.79 -5.20
CA VAL A 57 0.65 -19.68 -4.50
C VAL A 57 0.30 -19.82 -3.02
N GLN A 58 -0.18 -18.75 -2.37
CA GLN A 58 -0.65 -18.83 -0.98
C GLN A 58 -1.90 -19.72 -0.84
N GLU A 59 -2.81 -19.65 -1.80
CA GLU A 59 -3.99 -20.51 -1.85
C GLU A 59 -3.60 -21.98 -2.04
N GLU A 60 -2.70 -22.28 -2.98
CA GLU A 60 -2.19 -23.63 -3.21
C GLU A 60 -1.48 -24.19 -1.96
N LEU A 61 -0.62 -23.40 -1.32
CA LEU A 61 0.03 -23.81 -0.07
C LEU A 61 -0.99 -24.11 1.04
N SER A 62 -2.04 -23.30 1.14
CA SER A 62 -3.12 -23.51 2.11
C SER A 62 -3.90 -24.78 1.78
N TYR A 63 -4.15 -25.05 0.49
CA TYR A 63 -4.78 -26.27 0.02
C TYR A 63 -3.94 -27.50 0.39
N TYR A 64 -2.64 -27.53 0.07
CA TYR A 64 -1.79 -28.66 0.42
C TYR A 64 -1.67 -28.85 1.93
N GLN A 65 -1.56 -27.77 2.71
CA GLN A 65 -1.60 -27.89 4.17
C GLN A 65 -2.91 -28.53 4.62
N ARG A 66 -4.07 -28.09 4.12
CA ARG A 66 -5.36 -28.71 4.49
C ARG A 66 -5.45 -30.17 4.04
N GLU A 67 -5.07 -30.48 2.80
CA GLU A 67 -5.23 -31.79 2.17
C GLU A 67 -4.26 -32.84 2.76
N ILE A 68 -3.00 -32.46 2.99
CA ILE A 68 -1.99 -33.33 3.62
C ILE A 68 -2.35 -33.62 5.09
N LEU A 69 -3.09 -32.73 5.75
CA LEU A 69 -3.29 -32.75 7.21
C LEU A 69 -4.72 -33.12 7.66
N ASN A 70 -5.69 -33.21 6.76
CA ASN A 70 -7.05 -33.68 7.06
C ASN A 70 -7.16 -35.21 7.15
N ASP A 71 -6.17 -35.98 6.69
CA ASP A 71 -6.21 -37.46 6.67
C ASP A 71 -5.79 -38.13 8.00
N GLU A 72 -5.95 -37.45 9.16
CA GLU A 72 -5.53 -37.90 10.51
C GLU A 72 -4.05 -38.35 10.68
N ARG A 73 -3.22 -38.34 9.62
CA ARG A 73 -1.89 -38.95 9.63
C ARG A 73 -0.82 -38.19 10.41
N CYS A 74 -1.08 -36.94 10.78
CA CYS A 74 -0.10 -36.07 11.43
C CYS A 74 -0.71 -35.31 12.63
N PRO A 75 -0.19 -35.51 13.85
CA PRO A 75 -0.54 -34.71 15.00
C PRO A 75 -0.37 -33.20 14.78
N GLY A 76 -1.34 -32.39 15.22
CA GLY A 76 -1.34 -30.93 15.01
C GLY A 76 -0.13 -30.17 15.56
N PHE A 77 0.55 -30.69 16.59
CA PHE A 77 1.78 -30.06 17.09
C PHE A 77 2.95 -30.14 16.10
N LEU A 78 3.01 -31.21 15.27
CA LEU A 78 4.02 -31.33 14.22
C LEU A 78 3.74 -30.34 13.09
N LEU A 79 2.47 -30.07 12.79
CA LEU A 79 2.08 -29.03 11.84
C LEU A 79 2.58 -27.66 12.29
N GLU A 80 2.31 -27.27 13.54
CA GLU A 80 2.76 -25.98 14.06
C GLU A 80 4.29 -25.87 14.07
N ALA A 81 4.99 -26.97 14.36
CA ALA A 81 6.45 -27.03 14.27
C ALA A 81 6.96 -26.82 12.83
N VAL A 82 6.35 -27.50 11.85
CA VAL A 82 6.70 -27.35 10.42
C VAL A 82 6.37 -25.95 9.92
N ARG A 83 5.18 -25.40 10.22
CA ARG A 83 4.79 -24.03 9.85
C ARG A 83 5.76 -23.01 10.45
N SER A 84 6.14 -23.20 11.71
CA SER A 84 7.12 -22.36 12.39
C SER A 84 8.51 -22.45 11.74
N ALA A 85 8.96 -23.65 11.38
CA ALA A 85 10.22 -23.84 10.67
C ALA A 85 10.23 -23.17 9.30
N ILE A 86 9.16 -23.33 8.51
CA ILE A 86 8.99 -22.69 7.21
C ILE A 86 8.98 -21.17 7.36
N LYS A 87 8.24 -20.62 8.34
CA LYS A 87 8.18 -19.17 8.59
C LYS A 87 9.57 -18.61 8.92
N LYS A 88 10.34 -19.30 9.77
CA LYS A 88 11.73 -18.93 10.10
C LYS A 88 12.62 -18.91 8.86
N GLN A 89 12.57 -19.97 8.04
CA GLN A 89 13.36 -20.04 6.80
C GLN A 89 12.94 -18.96 5.80
N LYS A 90 11.64 -18.72 5.64
CA LYS A 90 11.11 -17.66 4.76
C LYS A 90 11.63 -16.28 5.16
N THR A 91 11.71 -15.98 6.45
CA THR A 91 12.28 -14.71 6.94
C THR A 91 13.75 -14.57 6.56
N VAL A 92 14.55 -15.61 6.77
CA VAL A 92 16.00 -15.62 6.43
C VAL A 92 16.20 -15.43 4.92
N ILE A 93 15.45 -16.18 4.11
CA ILE A 93 15.53 -16.09 2.65
C ILE A 93 15.10 -14.69 2.19
N LYS A 94 13.98 -14.16 2.70
CA LYS A 94 13.48 -12.82 2.36
C LYS A 94 14.50 -11.73 2.69
N ALA A 95 15.09 -11.75 3.88
CA ALA A 95 16.10 -10.78 4.29
C ALA A 95 17.31 -10.81 3.33
N LYS A 96 17.81 -12.01 3.04
CA LYS A 96 18.92 -12.22 2.11
C LYS A 96 18.61 -11.76 0.68
N MET A 97 17.41 -12.07 0.18
CA MET A 97 16.98 -11.70 -1.17
C MET A 97 16.75 -10.19 -1.34
N LEU A 98 16.36 -9.49 -0.26
CA LEU A 98 16.08 -8.06 -0.29
C LEU A 98 17.25 -7.20 0.20
N GLY A 99 18.36 -7.80 0.65
CA GLY A 99 19.52 -7.07 1.17
C GLY A 99 19.27 -6.37 2.51
N MET A 100 18.31 -6.85 3.30
CA MET A 100 17.92 -6.27 4.59
C MET A 100 18.54 -7.07 5.75
N PRO A 101 18.84 -6.46 6.91
CA PRO A 101 19.40 -7.17 8.06
C PRO A 101 18.38 -8.13 8.71
N GLU A 102 18.86 -9.27 9.22
CA GLU A 102 18.03 -10.42 9.64
C GLU A 102 17.09 -10.15 10.83
N GLY A 103 17.23 -9.02 11.54
CA GLY A 103 16.38 -8.61 12.67
C GLY A 103 15.17 -7.75 12.31
N GLU A 104 15.10 -7.21 11.09
CA GLU A 104 14.07 -6.23 10.70
C GLU A 104 12.91 -6.85 9.90
N CYS A 105 13.03 -8.12 9.49
CA CYS A 105 12.03 -8.84 8.70
C CYS A 105 11.02 -9.63 9.54
N SER A 106 10.66 -9.17 10.75
CA SER A 106 9.60 -9.80 11.55
C SER A 106 8.21 -9.41 11.01
N SER A 107 7.84 -10.00 9.87
CA SER A 107 6.49 -9.88 9.29
C SER A 107 5.52 -10.70 10.14
N ASP A 108 4.73 -10.01 10.96
CA ASP A 108 3.57 -10.58 11.64
C ASP A 108 2.42 -10.73 10.65
N GLU A 109 2.48 -11.77 9.81
CA GLU A 109 1.42 -12.14 8.86
C GLU A 109 0.22 -12.84 9.54
N GLU A 110 0.06 -12.71 10.87
CA GLU A 110 -1.10 -13.21 11.67
C GLU A 110 -2.30 -12.25 11.55
N LYS A 111 -2.54 -11.77 10.33
CA LYS A 111 -3.86 -11.34 9.91
C LYS A 111 -4.22 -12.27 8.77
N GLY A 112 -4.92 -13.35 9.12
CA GLY A 112 -5.71 -14.10 8.16
C GLY A 112 -6.61 -13.17 7.33
N PRO A 113 -7.25 -13.69 6.28
CA PRO A 113 -8.07 -12.89 5.36
C PRO A 113 -8.94 -11.88 6.12
N LEU A 114 -8.73 -10.59 5.87
CA LEU A 114 -9.46 -9.47 6.48
C LEU A 114 -10.99 -9.58 6.30
N PHE A 115 -11.45 -10.49 5.44
CA PHE A 115 -12.85 -10.67 5.09
C PHE A 115 -13.70 -11.35 6.18
N GLU A 116 -13.11 -12.05 7.15
CA GLU A 116 -13.89 -12.94 8.03
C GLU A 116 -14.27 -12.33 9.40
N ARG A 117 -13.98 -11.04 9.67
CA ARG A 117 -14.37 -10.39 10.94
C ARG A 117 -15.75 -9.73 10.94
N ARG A 118 -16.54 -9.77 9.86
CA ARG A 118 -17.89 -9.21 9.91
C ARG A 118 -18.92 -10.25 10.38
N ALA A 119 -18.76 -10.72 11.61
CA ALA A 119 -19.85 -11.29 12.39
C ALA A 119 -20.49 -10.15 13.21
N GLU A 120 -21.57 -9.61 12.64
CA GLU A 120 -22.79 -9.16 13.32
C GLU A 120 -22.64 -8.44 14.68
N THR A 121 -22.61 -7.10 14.62
CA THR A 121 -23.37 -6.30 15.57
C THR A 121 -24.25 -5.32 14.81
N ASP A 122 -25.56 -5.48 15.03
CA ASP A 122 -26.64 -4.64 14.53
C ASP A 122 -26.42 -3.17 14.93
N SER A 123 -26.30 -2.28 13.96
CA SER A 123 -26.26 -0.83 14.18
C SER A 123 -26.91 -0.10 13.03
N LYS A 124 -27.89 0.72 13.41
CA LYS A 124 -29.00 1.19 12.58
C LYS A 124 -28.56 1.94 11.32
N HIS A 125 -29.23 1.59 10.23
CA HIS A 125 -29.19 2.23 8.92
C HIS A 125 -29.53 3.72 9.02
N SER A 126 -28.55 4.59 8.81
CA SER A 126 -28.79 5.95 8.30
C SER A 126 -28.41 5.98 6.82
N LYS A 127 -29.34 6.42 5.98
CA LYS A 127 -29.19 6.53 4.52
C LYS A 127 -28.02 7.47 4.16
N PRO A 128 -27.16 7.13 3.20
CA PRO A 128 -26.25 8.11 2.62
C PRO A 128 -27.05 9.10 1.76
N HIS A 129 -26.73 10.39 1.91
CA HIS A 129 -27.31 11.49 1.13
C HIS A 129 -27.11 11.24 -0.37
N GLU A 130 -28.19 11.38 -1.15
CA GLU A 130 -28.20 11.14 -2.59
C GLU A 130 -27.31 12.17 -3.31
N SER A 131 -26.21 11.71 -3.91
CA SER A 131 -25.32 12.55 -4.72
C SER A 131 -25.89 12.74 -6.11
N ARG A 132 -26.53 13.87 -6.35
CA ARG A 132 -27.08 14.24 -7.67
C ARG A 132 -25.96 14.71 -8.60
N ILE A 133 -25.37 13.79 -9.34
CA ILE A 133 -24.46 14.11 -10.46
C ILE A 133 -25.34 14.62 -11.62
N ARG A 134 -25.14 15.87 -12.02
CA ARG A 134 -25.74 16.43 -13.24
C ARG A 134 -24.82 16.06 -14.41
N ASN A 135 -25.32 15.26 -15.35
CA ASN A 135 -24.66 15.07 -16.64
C ASN A 135 -24.86 16.33 -17.50
N LEU A 136 -23.89 16.60 -18.38
CA LEU A 136 -23.89 17.69 -19.38
C LEU A 136 -25.09 17.61 -20.33
#